data_AF-A0A1R1XXX7-F1
#
_entry.id   AF-A0A1R1XXX7-F1
#
_cell.length_a   1.000
_cell.length_b   1.000
_cell.length_c   1.000
_cell.angle_alpha   90.00
_cell.angle_beta   90.00
_cell.angle_gamma   90.00
#
_symmetry.space_group_name_H-M   'P 1'
#
loop_
_entity.id
_entity.type
_entity.pdbx_description
1 polymer ?
#
loop_
_entity_poly.entity_id
_entity_poly.type
_entity_poly.pdbx_seq_one_letter_code
_entity_poly.pdbx_strand_id
1 'polypeptide(L)'
;MSEAPVKRIPNSHLSLLSTAVCWYKMGVDPYHHLICQTPPFRLWLGIVEYLFCDEELLEESIEAALNDKFIQAEDLVFFVSVLGWEQCIQLNSFDGYRQRFDETKEFFLNRIDEAKNLSSKIIKILADERLMKSESAKIE
;
A
#
# COMPACT_ATOMS: atom_id res chain seq x y z
N MET A 1 0.06 28.92 15.99
CA MET A 1 -0.87 28.91 14.84
C MET A 1 -1.17 27.46 14.55
N SER A 2 -2.37 26.98 14.91
CA SER A 2 -2.82 25.65 14.52
C SER A 2 -3.01 25.66 13.00
N GLU A 3 -2.19 24.90 12.26
CA GLU A 3 -2.46 24.66 10.84
C GLU A 3 -3.87 24.09 10.70
N ALA A 4 -4.66 24.67 9.79
CA ALA A 4 -5.96 24.12 9.43
C ALA A 4 -5.76 22.66 8.98
N PRO A 5 -6.68 21.74 9.34
CA PRO A 5 -6.55 20.34 8.94
C PRO A 5 -6.40 20.29 7.41
N VAL A 6 -5.32 19.68 6.95
CA VAL A 6 -5.06 19.48 5.52
C VAL A 6 -6.26 18.73 4.97
N LYS A 7 -7.03 19.38 4.08
CA LYS A 7 -8.18 18.75 3.45
C LYS A 7 -7.67 17.53 2.68
N ARG A 8 -8.13 16.34 3.09
CA ARG A 8 -7.78 15.09 2.42
C ARG A 8 -8.18 15.19 0.95
N ILE A 9 -7.25 14.86 0.06
CA ILE A 9 -7.53 14.74 -1.37
C ILE A 9 -8.01 13.30 -1.57
N PRO A 10 -9.21 13.08 -2.14
CA PRO A 10 -9.70 11.74 -2.47
C PRO A 10 -8.72 10.99 -3.37
N ASN A 11 -8.62 9.67 -3.21
CA ASN A 11 -7.78 8.81 -4.04
C ASN A 11 -8.50 7.49 -4.29
N SER A 12 -8.38 6.93 -5.49
CA SER A 12 -8.97 5.63 -5.84
C SER A 12 -8.41 4.47 -5.02
N HIS A 13 -7.19 4.64 -4.49
CA HIS A 13 -6.40 3.60 -3.85
C HIS A 13 -6.32 2.32 -4.71
N LEU A 14 -6.26 2.49 -6.04
CA LEU A 14 -6.35 1.39 -7.01
C LEU A 14 -5.34 0.26 -6.74
N SER A 15 -4.14 0.58 -6.26
CA SER A 15 -3.13 -0.44 -5.92
C SER A 15 -3.54 -1.33 -4.74
N LEU A 16 -4.25 -0.78 -3.74
CA LEU A 16 -4.77 -1.53 -2.58
C LEU A 16 -5.98 -2.38 -3.00
N LEU A 17 -6.92 -1.80 -3.75
CA LEU A 17 -8.06 -2.53 -4.30
C LEU A 17 -7.60 -3.70 -5.19
N SER A 18 -6.65 -3.44 -6.08
CA SER A 18 -6.09 -4.46 -6.98
C SER A 18 -5.43 -5.60 -6.19
N THR A 19 -4.73 -5.29 -5.11
CA THR A 19 -4.12 -6.28 -4.23
C THR A 19 -5.16 -7.23 -3.63
N ALA A 20 -6.24 -6.67 -3.05
CA ALA A 20 -7.30 -7.47 -2.46
C ALA A 20 -8.02 -8.35 -3.50
N VAL A 21 -8.27 -7.81 -4.69
CA VAL A 21 -8.86 -8.56 -5.81
C VAL A 21 -7.93 -9.71 -6.26
N CYS A 22 -6.61 -9.48 -6.33
CA CYS A 22 -5.64 -10.52 -6.67
C CYS A 22 -5.69 -11.68 -5.66
N TRP A 23 -5.68 -11.38 -4.36
CA TRP A 23 -5.81 -12.41 -3.32
C TRP A 23 -7.08 -13.23 -3.47
N TYR A 24 -8.22 -12.55 -3.65
CA TYR A 24 -9.50 -13.21 -3.87
C TYR A 24 -9.47 -14.11 -5.11
N LYS A 25 -8.99 -13.61 -6.25
CA LYS A 25 -8.91 -14.35 -7.51
C LYS A 25 -7.98 -15.56 -7.43
N MET A 26 -6.93 -15.48 -6.64
CA MET A 26 -5.95 -16.56 -6.46
C MET A 26 -6.32 -17.54 -5.34
N GLY A 27 -7.41 -17.28 -4.58
CA GLY A 27 -7.77 -18.07 -3.40
C GLY A 27 -6.75 -17.96 -2.26
N VAL A 28 -6.00 -16.85 -2.19
CA VAL A 28 -4.98 -16.60 -1.18
C VAL A 28 -5.61 -15.86 -0.01
N ASP A 29 -5.66 -16.51 1.15
CA ASP A 29 -5.83 -15.84 2.45
C ASP A 29 -4.49 -15.23 2.90
N PRO A 30 -4.34 -13.90 2.97
CA PRO A 30 -3.08 -13.27 3.34
C PRO A 30 -2.70 -13.48 4.83
N TYR A 31 -3.66 -13.73 5.73
CA TYR A 31 -3.37 -14.02 7.13
C TYR A 31 -2.86 -15.44 7.32
N HIS A 32 -3.39 -16.38 6.54
CA HIS A 32 -2.98 -17.78 6.62
C HIS A 32 -1.74 -18.09 5.77
N HIS A 33 -1.63 -17.55 4.55
CA HIS A 33 -0.59 -17.97 3.61
C HIS A 33 0.69 -17.15 3.69
N LEU A 34 0.64 -15.92 4.21
CA LEU A 34 1.84 -15.07 4.32
C LEU A 34 2.51 -15.22 5.69
N ILE A 35 2.65 -16.45 6.21
CA ILE A 35 3.03 -16.77 7.62
C ILE A 35 4.31 -16.07 8.12
N CYS A 36 5.24 -15.69 7.23
CA CYS A 36 6.50 -15.03 7.57
C CYS A 36 6.42 -13.49 7.48
N GLN A 37 5.38 -12.86 8.02
CA GLN A 37 5.22 -11.41 7.91
C GLN A 37 6.23 -10.67 8.78
N THR A 38 7.26 -10.10 8.13
CA THR A 38 8.06 -9.03 8.74
C THR A 38 7.13 -7.87 9.13
N PRO A 39 7.50 -7.02 10.11
CA PRO A 39 6.65 -5.89 10.49
C PRO A 39 6.19 -5.00 9.31
N PRO A 40 7.03 -4.72 8.29
CA PRO A 40 6.57 -4.05 7.07
C PRO A 40 5.46 -4.79 6.30
N PHE A 41 5.51 -6.13 6.19
CA PHE A 41 4.45 -6.89 5.53
C PHE A 41 3.13 -6.82 6.30
N ARG A 42 3.18 -6.91 7.65
CA ARG A 42 2.00 -6.71 8.51
C ARG A 42 1.39 -5.33 8.35
N LEU A 43 2.23 -4.29 8.30
CA LEU A 43 1.79 -2.92 8.09
C LEU A 43 1.09 -2.78 6.75
N TRP A 44 1.67 -3.30 5.67
CA TRP A 44 1.07 -3.25 4.35
C TRP A 44 -0.26 -4.01 4.27
N LEU A 45 -0.35 -5.22 4.83
CA LEU A 45 -1.62 -5.95 4.94
C LEU A 45 -2.67 -5.15 5.70
N GLY A 46 -2.29 -4.54 6.83
CA GLY A 46 -3.18 -3.69 7.61
C GLY A 46 -3.65 -2.45 6.86
N ILE A 47 -2.83 -1.85 5.99
CA ILE A 47 -3.24 -0.73 5.13
C ILE A 47 -4.30 -1.18 4.12
N VAL A 48 -4.13 -2.36 3.51
CA VAL A 48 -5.13 -2.91 2.59
C VAL A 48 -6.42 -3.20 3.34
N GLU A 49 -6.36 -3.87 4.49
CA GLU A 49 -7.54 -4.16 5.34
C GLU A 49 -8.26 -2.88 5.76
N TYR A 50 -7.51 -1.86 6.20
CA TYR A 50 -8.08 -0.60 6.66
C TYR A 50 -8.96 0.07 5.59
N LEU A 51 -8.58 0.01 4.31
CA LEU A 51 -9.39 0.52 3.21
C LEU A 51 -10.78 -0.14 3.14
N PHE A 52 -10.90 -1.42 3.50
CA PHE A 52 -12.18 -2.14 3.46
C PHE A 52 -12.96 -2.06 4.78
N CYS A 53 -12.28 -1.78 5.90
CA CYS A 53 -12.93 -1.64 7.20
C CYS A 53 -13.53 -0.24 7.44
N ASP A 54 -13.08 0.76 6.70
CA ASP A 54 -13.56 2.15 6.77
C ASP A 54 -14.52 2.43 5.61
N GLU A 55 -15.83 2.36 5.88
CA GLU A 55 -16.88 2.47 4.85
C GLU A 55 -16.88 3.84 4.16
N GLU A 56 -16.63 4.92 4.90
CA GLU A 56 -16.56 6.27 4.34
C GLU A 56 -15.37 6.41 3.39
N LEU A 57 -14.20 5.91 3.80
CA LEU A 57 -13.01 5.89 2.94
C LEU A 57 -13.21 5.01 1.71
N LEU A 58 -13.83 3.83 1.87
CA LEU A 58 -14.08 2.93 0.74
C LEU A 58 -14.97 3.60 -0.31
N GLU A 59 -16.06 4.23 0.12
CA GLU A 59 -16.99 4.96 -0.76
C GLU A 59 -16.30 6.15 -1.43
N GLU A 60 -15.53 6.95 -0.67
CA GLU A 60 -14.71 8.06 -1.22
C GLU A 60 -13.75 7.57 -2.31
N SER A 61 -13.14 6.39 -2.10
CA SER A 61 -12.19 5.81 -3.05
C SER A 61 -12.88 5.34 -4.34
N ILE A 62 -14.04 4.70 -4.22
CA ILE A 62 -14.84 4.25 -5.36
C ILE A 62 -15.34 5.46 -6.15
N GLU A 63 -15.84 6.48 -5.47
CA GLU A 63 -16.31 7.72 -6.08
C GLU A 63 -15.18 8.44 -6.83
N ALA A 64 -13.99 8.54 -6.23
CA ALA A 64 -12.82 9.09 -6.88
C ALA A 64 -12.43 8.31 -8.15
N ALA A 65 -12.46 6.98 -8.10
CA ALA A 65 -12.15 6.14 -9.25
C ALA A 65 -13.16 6.32 -10.40
N LEU A 66 -14.45 6.53 -10.09
CA LEU A 66 -15.52 6.60 -11.09
C LEU A 66 -15.72 8.00 -11.67
N ASN A 67 -15.53 9.05 -10.87
CA ASN A 67 -15.98 10.39 -11.22
C ASN A 67 -14.86 11.44 -11.26
N ASP A 68 -13.70 11.20 -10.64
CA ASP A 68 -12.58 12.14 -10.68
C ASP A 68 -11.66 11.87 -11.89
N LYS A 69 -11.70 12.77 -12.88
CA LYS A 69 -10.90 12.66 -14.11
C LYS A 69 -9.39 12.73 -13.88
N PHE A 70 -8.95 13.44 -12.83
CA PHE A 70 -7.53 13.49 -12.50
C PHE A 70 -7.07 12.15 -11.93
N ILE A 71 -7.84 11.58 -11.00
CA ILE A 71 -7.56 10.26 -10.43
C ILE A 71 -7.60 9.17 -11.50
N GLN A 72 -8.55 9.21 -12.42
CA GLN A 72 -8.61 8.28 -13.55
C GLN A 72 -7.37 8.35 -14.45
N ALA A 73 -6.82 9.54 -14.67
CA ALA A 73 -5.61 9.70 -15.45
C ALA A 73 -4.40 9.09 -14.73
N GLU A 74 -4.28 9.31 -13.42
CA GLU A 74 -3.24 8.71 -12.58
C GLU A 74 -3.36 7.18 -12.53
N ASP A 75 -4.58 6.66 -12.39
CA ASP A 75 -4.89 5.22 -12.40
C ASP A 75 -4.49 4.56 -13.72
N LEU A 76 -4.70 5.24 -14.85
CA LEU A 76 -4.24 4.77 -16.15
C LEU A 76 -2.71 4.69 -16.21
N VAL A 77 -1.99 5.68 -15.66
CA VAL A 77 -0.52 5.67 -15.59
C VAL A 77 -0.03 4.52 -14.70
N PHE A 78 -0.69 4.28 -13.57
CA PHE A 78 -0.42 3.12 -12.73
C PHE A 78 -0.62 1.81 -13.49
N PHE A 79 -1.75 1.64 -14.16
CA PHE A 79 -2.05 0.45 -14.96
C PHE A 79 -1.00 0.20 -16.05
N VAL A 80 -0.63 1.23 -16.83
CA VAL A 80 0.41 1.13 -17.87
C VAL A 80 1.76 0.75 -17.27
N SER A 81 2.08 1.27 -16.07
CA SER A 81 3.32 0.92 -15.37
C SER A 81 3.35 -0.55 -14.97
N VAL A 82 2.23 -1.08 -14.45
CA VAL A 82 2.08 -2.50 -14.09
C VAL A 82 2.21 -3.40 -15.32
N LEU A 83 1.61 -3.03 -16.47
CA LEU A 83 1.75 -3.77 -17.73
C LEU A 83 3.22 -3.92 -18.14
N GLY A 84 4.05 -2.91 -17.90
CA GLY A 84 5.48 -2.99 -18.19
C GLY A 84 6.19 -4.11 -17.43
N TRP A 85 5.81 -4.38 -16.18
CA TRP A 85 6.33 -5.48 -15.37
C TRP A 85 5.75 -6.83 -15.79
N GLU A 86 4.46 -6.85 -16.10
CA GLU A 86 3.74 -8.03 -16.57
C GLU A 86 4.35 -8.59 -17.86
N GLN A 87 4.69 -7.71 -18.82
CA GLN A 87 5.38 -8.07 -20.05
C GLN A 87 6.75 -8.71 -19.81
N CYS A 88 7.52 -8.22 -18.82
CA CYS A 88 8.80 -8.83 -18.47
C CYS A 88 8.61 -10.29 -18.02
N ILE A 89 7.55 -10.57 -17.27
CA ILE A 89 7.20 -11.92 -16.82
C ILE A 89 6.73 -12.78 -18.00
N GLN A 90 5.78 -12.29 -18.80
CA GLN A 90 5.25 -13.04 -19.95
C GLN A 90 6.35 -13.47 -20.94
N LEU A 91 7.32 -12.58 -21.18
CA LEU A 91 8.42 -12.83 -22.12
C LEU A 91 9.61 -13.55 -21.48
N ASN A 92 9.56 -13.87 -20.18
CA ASN A 92 10.69 -14.38 -19.39
C ASN A 92 11.96 -13.51 -19.53
N SER A 93 11.78 -12.19 -19.66
CA SER A 93 12.87 -11.24 -19.90
C SER A 93 13.46 -10.76 -18.58
N PHE A 94 14.47 -11.48 -18.09
CA PHE A 94 15.22 -11.07 -16.90
C PHE A 94 15.97 -9.75 -17.09
N ASP A 95 16.47 -9.48 -18.30
CA ASP A 95 17.17 -8.22 -18.61
C ASP A 95 16.20 -7.04 -18.52
N GLY A 96 14.99 -7.17 -19.08
CA GLY A 96 13.95 -6.15 -18.98
C GLY A 96 13.52 -5.91 -17.54
N TYR A 97 13.35 -6.97 -16.76
CA TYR A 97 13.05 -6.86 -15.33
C TYR A 97 14.17 -6.12 -14.59
N ARG A 98 15.44 -6.50 -14.81
CA ARG A 98 16.60 -5.87 -14.18
C ARG A 98 16.69 -4.39 -14.52
N GLN A 99 16.54 -4.03 -15.78
CA GLN A 99 16.60 -2.63 -16.21
C GLN A 99 15.55 -1.79 -15.47
N ARG A 100 14.28 -2.22 -15.49
CA ARG A 100 13.20 -1.51 -14.78
C ARG A 100 13.46 -1.41 -13.28
N PHE A 101 14.00 -2.47 -12.68
CA PHE A 101 14.36 -2.49 -11.27
C PHE A 101 15.46 -1.49 -10.94
N ASP A 102 16.55 -1.49 -11.71
CA ASP A 102 17.69 -0.61 -11.48
C ASP A 102 17.30 0.87 -11.71
N GLU A 103 16.50 1.18 -12.74
CA GLU A 103 15.95 2.53 -12.96
C GLU A 103 15.08 3.00 -11.79
N THR A 104 14.19 2.13 -11.29
CA THR A 104 13.34 2.44 -10.13
C THR A 104 14.17 2.64 -8.88
N LYS A 105 15.18 1.80 -8.66
CA LYS A 105 16.12 1.91 -7.54
C LYS A 105 16.91 3.22 -7.61
N GLU A 106 17.41 3.60 -8.78
CA GLU A 106 18.13 4.84 -9.02
C GLU A 106 17.30 6.05 -8.61
N PHE A 107 16.02 6.10 -9.03
CA PHE A 107 15.08 7.15 -8.67
C PHE A 107 14.91 7.32 -7.15
N PHE A 108 14.94 6.22 -6.39
CA PHE A 108 14.78 6.25 -4.94
C PHE A 108 16.08 6.42 -4.15
N LEU A 109 17.27 6.38 -4.76
CA LEU A 109 18.57 6.34 -4.05
C LEU A 109 18.68 7.35 -2.91
N ASN A 110 18.33 8.60 -3.17
CA ASN A 110 18.47 9.69 -2.19
C ASN A 110 17.34 9.75 -1.14
N ARG A 111 16.34 8.86 -1.24
CA ARG A 111 15.11 8.86 -0.41
C ARG A 111 15.00 7.60 0.45
N ILE A 112 15.83 6.58 0.21
CA ILE A 112 15.76 5.28 0.89
C ILE A 112 16.03 5.43 2.39
N ASP A 113 17.08 6.14 2.78
CA ASP A 113 17.47 6.24 4.20
C ASP A 113 16.42 6.98 5.03
N GLU A 114 15.89 8.07 4.47
CA GLU A 114 14.79 8.81 5.10
C GLU A 114 13.54 7.94 5.24
N ALA A 115 13.11 7.28 4.15
CA ALA A 115 11.94 6.41 4.16
C ALA A 115 12.09 5.24 5.15
N LYS A 116 13.28 4.64 5.23
CA LYS A 116 13.58 3.55 6.17
C LYS A 116 13.50 4.03 7.62
N ASN A 117 14.07 5.20 7.92
CA ASN A 117 14.02 5.78 9.27
C ASN A 117 12.58 6.13 9.68
N LEU A 118 11.80 6.71 8.77
CA LEU A 118 10.40 7.03 9.01
C LEU A 118 9.55 5.77 9.21
N SER A 119 9.67 4.78 8.33
CA SER A 119 8.97 3.50 8.43
C SER A 119 9.29 2.79 9.76
N SER A 120 10.56 2.78 10.18
CA SER A 120 10.97 2.19 11.46
C SER A 120 10.32 2.89 12.67
N LYS A 121 10.16 4.23 12.61
CA LYS A 121 9.47 4.99 13.66
C LYS A 121 7.99 4.66 13.70
N ILE A 122 7.31 4.61 12.55
CA ILE A 122 5.88 4.26 12.45
C ILE A 122 5.64 2.87 13.04
N ILE A 123 6.43 1.88 12.61
CA ILE A 123 6.33 0.50 13.11
C ILE A 123 6.53 0.44 14.62
N LYS A 124 7.50 1.20 15.16
CA LYS A 124 7.74 1.26 16.60
C LYS A 124 6.55 1.85 17.36
N ILE A 125 6.01 2.98 16.90
CA ILE A 125 4.85 3.63 17.53
C ILE A 125 3.66 2.67 17.56
N LEU A 126 3.34 2.02 16.44
CA LEU A 126 2.23 1.06 16.37
C LEU A 126 2.45 -0.16 17.28
N ALA A 127 3.69 -0.61 17.43
CA ALA A 127 4.01 -1.70 18.36
C ALA A 127 3.81 -1.28 19.82
N ASP A 128 4.27 -0.07 20.19
CA ASP A 128 4.14 0.48 21.54
C ASP A 128 2.66 0.72 21.89
N GLU A 129 1.87 1.30 20.98
CA GLU A 129 0.42 1.52 21.17
C GLU A 129 -0.35 0.20 21.36
N ARG A 130 0.02 -0.84 20.60
CA ARG A 130 -0.58 -2.18 20.75
C ARG A 130 -0.27 -2.77 22.12
N LEU A 131 0.95 -2.60 22.62
CA LEU A 131 1.32 -3.07 23.97
C LEU A 131 0.48 -2.37 25.03
N MET A 132 0.38 -1.03 24.97
CA MET A 132 -0.43 -0.25 25.91
C MET A 132 -1.89 -0.68 25.91
N LYS A 133 -2.53 -0.83 24.74
CA LYS A 133 -3.92 -1.33 24.63
C LYS A 133 -4.09 -2.73 25.24
N SER A 134 -3.11 -3.61 25.05
CA SER A 134 -3.15 -4.97 25.60
C SER A 134 -2.98 -5.02 27.13
N GLU A 135 -2.27 -4.05 27.71
CA GLU A 135 -2.12 -3.92 29.17
C GLU A 135 -3.38 -3.33 29.80
N SER A 136 -3.99 -2.32 29.18
CA SER A 136 -5.28 -1.77 29.63
C SER A 136 -6.41 -2.80 29.60
N ALA A 137 -6.48 -3.62 28.54
CA ALA A 137 -7.48 -4.68 28.41
C ALA A 137 -7.29 -5.88 29.36
N LYS A 138 -6.19 -5.95 30.11
CA LYS A 138 -5.96 -6.96 31.17
C LYS A 138 -6.33 -6.47 32.57
N ILE A 139 -6.55 -5.16 32.72
CA ILE A 139 -6.86 -4.51 34.00
C ILE A 139 -8.38 -4.35 34.17
N GLU A 140 -9.14 -4.43 33.07
CA GLU A 140 -10.61 -4.61 33.05
C GLU A 140 -11.00 -6.10 33.13
#